data_AF-C0ZT05-F1
#
_entry.id   AF-C0ZT05-F1
#
_cell.length_a   1.000
_cell.length_b   1.000
_cell.length_c   1.000
_cell.angle_alpha   90.00
_cell.angle_beta   90.00
_cell.angle_gamma   90.00
#
_symmetry.space_group_name_H-M   'P 1'
#
loop_
_entity.id
_entity.type
_entity.pdbx_description
1 polymer ?
#
loop_
_entity_poly.entity_id
_entity_poly.type
_entity_poly.pdbx_seq_one_letter_code
_entity_poly.pdbx_strand_id
1 'polypeptide(L)' 'MTAFPESSSAETPSVAGNNTTITACSDGPLLVRGDFELLRDDGTPIENKRSTVALCRCGRTGIAPFCDSSHKKKRARAT' A
#
# COMPACT_ATOMS: atom_id res chain seq x y z
N MET A 1 8.17 -0.67 -51.67
CA MET A 1 7.16 -1.16 -50.70
C MET A 1 7.96 -1.85 -49.60
N THR A 2 7.97 -1.44 -48.35
CA THR A 2 6.82 -1.13 -47.50
C THR A 2 7.32 -0.17 -46.40
N ALA A 3 6.68 0.99 -46.28
CA ALA A 3 6.81 1.82 -45.09
C ALA A 3 6.17 1.07 -43.92
N PHE A 4 6.87 0.94 -42.80
CA PHE A 4 6.25 0.53 -41.54
C PHE A 4 5.70 1.78 -40.86
N PRO A 5 4.39 1.87 -40.61
CA PRO A 5 3.77 3.03 -39.99
C PRO A 5 4.07 3.10 -38.49
N GLU A 6 3.98 4.32 -37.96
CA GLU A 6 4.02 4.71 -36.55
C GLU A 6 3.21 3.79 -35.62
N SER A 7 3.74 3.54 -34.42
CA SER A 7 2.92 3.15 -33.27
C SER A 7 3.49 3.86 -32.04
N SER A 8 2.99 5.05 -31.76
CA SER A 8 1.79 5.28 -30.94
C SER A 8 2.16 5.36 -29.46
N SER A 9 2.26 6.61 -29.02
CA SER A 9 1.95 7.12 -27.69
C SER A 9 1.88 6.06 -26.58
N ALA A 10 3.02 5.79 -25.94
CA ALA A 10 2.97 5.50 -24.52
C ALA A 10 2.87 6.85 -23.80
N GLU A 11 1.70 7.50 -23.91
CA GLU A 11 1.29 8.49 -22.92
C GLU A 11 1.26 7.76 -21.58
N THR A 12 2.38 7.87 -20.86
CA THR A 12 2.40 7.60 -19.43
C THR A 12 1.30 8.47 -18.84
N PRO A 13 0.29 7.90 -18.16
CA PRO A 13 -0.62 8.72 -17.39
C PRO A 13 0.25 9.46 -16.37
N SER A 14 0.48 10.74 -16.63
CA SER A 14 1.09 11.65 -15.69
C SER A 14 0.12 11.76 -14.53
N VAL A 15 0.26 10.87 -13.54
CA VAL A 15 -0.42 10.94 -12.26
C VAL A 15 0.02 12.25 -11.61
N ALA A 16 -0.74 13.29 -11.91
CA ALA A 16 -0.82 14.48 -11.09
C ALA A 16 -1.63 14.08 -9.86
N GLY A 17 -0.95 13.65 -8.80
CA GLY A 17 -1.61 13.26 -7.56
C GLY A 17 -0.60 13.06 -6.45
N ASN A 18 -0.53 14.05 -5.54
CA ASN A 18 -0.08 13.98 -4.14
C ASN A 18 0.91 12.85 -3.81
N ASN A 19 2.18 13.21 -3.53
CA ASN A 19 3.37 12.38 -3.22
C ASN A 19 3.14 11.17 -2.28
N THR A 20 2.28 10.24 -2.68
CA THR A 20 1.83 9.11 -1.87
C THR A 20 2.61 7.91 -2.32
N THR A 21 3.53 7.46 -1.48
CA THR A 21 4.35 6.30 -1.75
C THR A 21 3.87 5.13 -0.93
N ILE A 22 3.53 4.03 -1.60
CA ILE A 22 3.22 2.75 -0.97
C ILE A 22 4.41 1.82 -1.15
N THR A 23 5.06 1.42 -0.07
CA THR A 23 6.20 0.51 -0.08
C THR A 23 5.81 -0.82 0.55
N ALA A 24 5.87 -1.89 -0.24
CA ALA A 24 5.68 -3.25 0.25
C ALA A 24 6.99 -3.80 0.84
N CYS A 25 7.09 -3.86 2.16
CA CYS A 25 8.28 -4.42 2.82
C CYS A 25 8.27 -5.96 2.76
N SER A 26 9.41 -6.57 2.42
CA SER A 26 9.58 -8.04 2.42
C SER A 26 9.30 -8.63 3.81
N ASP A 27 8.40 -9.62 3.89
CA ASP A 27 7.85 -10.18 5.15
C ASP A 27 7.20 -9.16 6.11
N GLY A 28 6.96 -7.94 5.62
CA GLY A 28 6.56 -6.80 6.43
C GLY A 28 5.22 -6.19 6.04
N PRO A 29 4.85 -5.10 6.74
CA PRO A 29 3.67 -4.31 6.44
C PRO A 29 3.83 -3.50 5.15
N LEU A 30 2.72 -2.93 4.68
CA LEU A 30 2.71 -1.90 3.65
C LEU A 30 2.93 -0.55 4.32
N LEU A 31 4.01 0.14 3.97
CA LEU A 31 4.28 1.50 4.43
C LEU A 31 3.66 2.48 3.44
N VAL A 32 2.64 3.21 3.87
CA VAL A 32 2.04 4.29 3.09
C VAL A 32 2.58 5.61 3.64
N ARG A 33 3.12 6.46 2.77
CA ARG A 33 3.70 7.77 3.11
C ARG A 33 3.12 8.83 2.21
N GLY A 34 2.87 10.03 2.73
CA GLY A 34 2.37 11.17 1.98
C GLY A 34 1.00 11.64 2.49
N ASP A 35 0.32 12.41 1.65
CA ASP A 35 -1.03 12.92 1.90
C ASP A 35 -2.04 11.93 1.31
N PHE A 36 -2.63 11.12 2.19
CA PHE A 36 -3.64 10.12 1.83
C PHE A 36 -4.74 10.07 2.89
N GLU A 37 -5.95 9.80 2.42
CA GLU A 37 -7.09 9.42 3.26
C GLU A 37 -7.20 7.90 3.28
N LEU A 38 -7.34 7.34 4.48
CA LEU A 38 -7.52 5.90 4.65
C LEU A 38 -9.00 5.62 4.91
N LEU A 39 -9.64 4.85 4.04
CA LEU A 39 -11.04 4.44 4.21
C LEU A 39 -11.12 2.98 4.62
N ARG A 40 -12.13 2.64 5.41
CA ARG A 40 -12.55 1.24 5.65
C ARG A 40 -13.34 0.74 4.43
N ASP A 41 -13.53 -0.58 4.35
CA ASP A 41 -14.43 -1.26 3.40
C ASP A 41 -15.83 -0.61 3.31
N ASP A 42 -16.36 -0.13 4.44
CA ASP A 42 -17.67 0.55 4.53
C ASP A 42 -17.64 2.03 4.06
N GLY A 43 -16.49 2.53 3.60
CA GLY A 43 -16.28 3.94 3.23
C GLY A 43 -16.06 4.88 4.42
N THR A 44 -16.04 4.38 5.65
CA THR A 44 -15.74 5.21 6.85
C THR A 44 -14.28 5.67 6.83
N PRO A 45 -13.98 6.98 6.97
CA PRO A 45 -12.60 7.47 7.07
C PRO A 45 -11.98 7.04 8.41
N ILE A 46 -10.74 6.59 8.35
CA ILE A 46 -9.94 6.18 9.50
C ILE A 46 -9.02 7.34 9.85
N GLU A 47 -9.14 7.84 11.08
CA GLU A 47 -8.32 8.97 11.54
C GLU A 47 -6.84 8.57 11.62
N ASN A 48 -6.07 8.98 10.62
CA ASN A 48 -4.63 8.83 10.52
C ASN A 48 -3.94 10.15 10.90
N LYS A 49 -3.55 10.28 12.17
CA LYS A 49 -2.81 11.48 12.66
C LYS A 49 -1.42 11.69 12.04
N ARG A 50 -0.94 10.77 11.20
CA ARG A 50 0.42 10.76 10.67
C ARG A 50 0.41 10.60 9.17
N SER A 51 1.26 11.36 8.48
CA SER A 51 1.57 11.22 7.05
C SER A 51 2.30 9.91 6.70
N THR A 52 2.47 9.01 7.66
CA THR A 52 3.04 7.67 7.44
C THR A 52 2.31 6.67 8.30
N VAL A 53 1.76 5.64 7.68
CA VAL A 53 1.10 4.51 8.35
C VAL A 53 1.68 3.18 7.88
N ALA A 54 1.61 2.19 8.76
CA ALA A 54 1.96 0.81 8.45
C ALA A 54 0.69 -0.03 8.42
N LEU A 55 0.28 -0.50 7.24
CA LEU A 55 -0.88 -1.36 7.06
C LEU A 55 -0.48 -2.82 7.17
N CYS A 56 -1.33 -3.60 7.83
CA CYS A 56 -1.10 -5.02 8.00
C CYS A 56 -1.34 -5.76 6.68
N ARG A 57 -0.33 -6.54 6.27
CA ARG A 57 -0.43 -7.48 5.14
C ARG A 57 -0.55 -8.94 5.56
N CYS A 58 -0.20 -9.26 6.81
CA CYS A 58 -0.10 -10.65 7.29
C CYS A 58 -1.39 -11.21 7.91
N GLY A 59 -2.40 -10.38 8.14
CA GLY A 59 -3.67 -10.79 8.77
C GLY A 59 -3.57 -11.16 10.26
N ARG A 60 -2.42 -10.97 10.91
CA ARG A 60 -2.21 -11.33 12.33
C ARG A 60 -2.34 -10.16 13.31
N THR A 61 -2.67 -8.98 12.81
CA THR A 61 -2.80 -7.79 13.65
C THR A 61 -4.08 -7.85 14.47
N GLY A 62 -4.05 -7.36 15.72
CA GLY A 62 -5.26 -7.15 16.52
C GLY A 62 -5.93 -5.79 16.27
N ILE A 63 -5.27 -4.90 15.52
CA ILE A 63 -5.67 -3.50 15.29
C ILE A 63 -5.90 -3.21 13.80
N ALA A 64 -6.50 -4.15 13.07
CA ALA A 64 -6.74 -4.01 11.64
C ALA A 64 -7.43 -2.67 11.33
N PRO A 65 -6.98 -1.93 10.30
CA PRO A 65 -6.04 -2.32 9.24
C PRO A 65 -4.54 -2.09 9.56
N PHE A 66 -4.16 -1.66 10.76
CA PHE A 66 -2.79 -1.27 11.09
C PHE A 66 -1.90 -2.45 11.50
N CYS A 67 -0.59 -2.31 11.33
CA CYS A 67 0.40 -3.31 11.71
C CYS A 67 0.92 -3.12 13.15
N ASP A 68 0.64 -4.07 14.05
CA ASP A 68 1.11 -4.12 15.46
C ASP A 68 2.38 -4.97 15.67
N SER A 69 3.28 -5.07 14.68
CA SER A 69 4.45 -5.97 14.74
C SER A 69 4.13 -7.47 14.85
N SER A 70 2.86 -7.89 14.88
CA SER A 70 2.45 -9.31 14.85
C SER A 70 2.96 -10.10 13.64
N HIS A 71 3.41 -9.43 12.56
CA HIS A 71 4.09 -10.08 11.44
C HIS A 71 5.40 -10.76 11.88
N LYS A 72 6.14 -10.17 12.84
CA LYS A 72 7.40 -10.73 13.37
C LYS A 72 7.20 -11.85 14.39
N LYS A 73 5.99 -12.00 14.93
CA LYS A 73 5.69 -13.10 15.84
C LYS A 73 5.85 -14.39 15.03
N LYS A 74 6.94 -15.13 15.31
CA LYS A 74 7.12 -16.49 14.81
C LYS A 74 5.87 -17.25 15.21
N ARG A 75 5.28 -18.00 14.26
CA ARG A 75 4.26 -18.99 14.60
C ARG A 75 4.88 -19.83 15.72
N ALA A 76 4.31 -19.79 16.93
CA ALA A 76 4.64 -20.81 17.91
C ALA A 76 4.32 -22.12 17.20
N ARG A 77 5.35 -22.91 16.89
CA ARG A 77 5.18 -24.23 16.32
C ARG A 77 4.43 -24.99 17.40
N ALA A 78 3.12 -25.15 17.24
CA ALA A 78 2.37 -26.11 18.03
C ALA A 78 3.00 -27.47 17.68
N THR A 79 3.81 -27.96 18.60
CA THR A 79 4.36 -29.31 18.53
C THR A 79 3.36 -30.26 19.14
#